data_AF-A0A2H5WSM5-F1
#
_entry.id   AF-A0A2H5WSM5-F1
#
_cell.length_a   1.000
_cell.length_b   1.000
_cell.length_c   1.000
_cell.angle_alpha   90.00
_cell.angle_beta   90.00
_cell.angle_gamma   90.00
#
_symmetry.space_group_name_H-M   'P 1'
#
loop_
_entity.id
_entity.type
_entity.pdbx_description
1 polymer ?
#
loop_
_entity_poly.entity_id
_entity_poly.type
_entity_poly.pdbx_seq_one_letter_code
_entity_poly.pdbx_strand_id
1 'polypeptide(L)'
;MAAHSHEEHTHAQRVSFYAKTLWVLMVLLVVTVWAGFLKLPDWLGIAVALTIAVTKATIVIMNFMHVRFSSKLAWLFAGAGFFWLIIMFAFAFADYASRHWEPVQGW
;
A
#
# COMPACT_ATOMS: atom_id res chain seq x y z
N MET A 1 -41.66 35.69 -2.99
CA MET A 1 -40.54 36.41 -2.35
C MET A 1 -39.57 35.37 -1.85
N ALA A 2 -38.39 35.31 -2.48
CA ALA A 2 -37.19 34.50 -2.20
C ALA A 2 -37.36 33.00 -1.91
N ALA A 3 -37.02 32.18 -2.92
CA ALA A 3 -36.70 30.77 -2.75
C ALA A 3 -35.40 30.63 -1.93
N HIS A 4 -35.46 29.87 -0.84
CA HIS A 4 -34.30 29.48 -0.05
C HIS A 4 -33.42 28.53 -0.89
N SER A 5 -32.33 29.05 -1.45
CA SER A 5 -31.28 28.27 -2.09
C SER A 5 -30.47 27.55 -1.01
N HIS A 6 -30.73 26.25 -0.84
CA HIS A 6 -29.85 25.36 -0.08
C HIS A 6 -28.52 25.25 -0.83
N GLU A 7 -27.53 26.05 -0.43
CA GLU A 7 -26.15 25.82 -0.81
C GLU A 7 -25.68 24.51 -0.20
N GLU A 8 -25.58 23.49 -1.05
CA GLU A 8 -25.00 22.20 -0.73
C GLU A 8 -23.49 22.41 -0.53
N HIS A 9 -23.08 22.78 0.69
CA HIS A 9 -21.67 22.83 1.08
C HIS A 9 -21.13 21.40 1.22
N THR A 10 -21.02 20.68 0.10
CA THR A 10 -20.34 19.40 0.03
C THR A 10 -18.85 19.69 0.17
N HIS A 11 -18.35 19.61 1.41
CA HIS A 11 -16.93 19.78 1.76
C HIS A 11 -16.09 18.65 1.15
N ALA A 12 -15.93 18.65 -0.17
CA ALA A 12 -14.89 17.90 -0.85
C ALA A 12 -13.56 18.34 -0.22
N GLN A 13 -12.86 17.39 0.41
CA GLN A 13 -11.59 17.61 1.08
C GLN A 13 -10.66 18.43 0.16
N ARG A 14 -9.97 19.42 0.74
CA ARG A 14 -9.16 20.39 -0.03
C ARG A 14 -8.27 19.68 -1.05
N VAL A 15 -8.42 20.02 -2.32
CA VAL A 15 -7.60 19.52 -3.45
C VAL A 15 -6.09 19.65 -3.15
N SER A 16 -5.71 20.68 -2.39
CA SER A 16 -4.34 20.90 -1.92
C SER A 16 -3.75 19.72 -1.14
N PHE A 17 -4.56 18.97 -0.37
CA PHE A 17 -4.10 17.81 0.39
C PHE A 17 -3.69 16.65 -0.53
N TYR A 18 -4.51 16.34 -1.54
CA TYR A 18 -4.17 15.32 -2.54
C TYR A 18 -3.00 15.74 -3.41
N ALA A 19 -2.92 17.02 -3.80
CA ALA A 19 -1.82 17.55 -4.59
C ALA A 19 -0.48 17.39 -3.86
N LYS A 20 -0.43 17.68 -2.55
CA LYS A 20 0.76 17.44 -1.72
C LYS A 20 1.11 15.96 -1.63
N THR A 21 0.12 15.10 -1.41
CA THR A 21 0.33 13.65 -1.35
C THR A 21 0.86 13.10 -2.67
N LEU A 22 0.29 13.54 -3.79
CA LEU A 22 0.75 13.19 -5.13
C LEU A 22 2.21 13.58 -5.33
N TRP A 23 2.59 14.79 -4.92
CA TRP A 23 3.96 15.26 -5.03
C TRP A 23 4.93 14.37 -4.22
N VAL A 24 4.56 14.00 -2.99
CA VAL A 24 5.33 13.05 -2.17
C VAL A 24 5.49 11.69 -2.88
N LEU A 25 4.42 11.17 -3.49
CA LEU A 25 4.48 9.90 -4.23
C LEU A 25 5.35 10.00 -5.48
N MET A 26 5.36 11.14 -6.17
CA MET A 26 6.22 11.39 -7.32
C MET A 26 7.69 11.40 -6.93
N VAL A 27 8.05 12.03 -5.81
CA VAL A 27 9.42 11.96 -5.27
C VAL A 27 9.79 10.52 -4.96
N LEU A 28 8.92 9.79 -4.26
CA LEU A 28 9.18 8.41 -3.89
C LEU A 28 9.37 7.51 -5.12
N LEU A 29 8.63 7.76 -6.21
CA LEU A 29 8.81 7.09 -7.49
C LEU A 29 10.20 7.35 -8.08
N VAL A 30 10.62 8.62 -8.13
CA VAL A 30 11.95 8.99 -8.63
C VAL A 30 13.05 8.31 -7.80
N VAL A 31 12.88 8.26 -6.48
CA VAL A 31 13.79 7.55 -5.58
C VAL A 31 13.84 6.05 -5.89
N THR A 32 12.70 5.39 -6.13
CA THR A 32 12.68 3.96 -6.52
C THR A 32 13.40 3.73 -7.84
N VAL A 33 13.15 4.57 -8.84
CA VAL A 33 13.80 4.48 -10.15
C VAL A 33 15.31 4.67 -10.02
N TRP A 34 15.73 5.68 -9.24
CA TRP A 34 17.13 5.93 -8.98
C TRP A 34 17.82 4.79 -8.22
N ALA A 35 17.14 4.22 -7.21
CA ALA A 35 17.63 3.07 -6.47
C ALA A 35 17.86 1.84 -7.39
N GLY A 36 17.06 1.69 -8.45
CA GLY A 36 17.24 0.63 -9.46
C GLY A 36 18.49 0.78 -10.33
N PHE A 37 19.06 1.99 -10.43
CA PHE A 37 20.32 2.22 -11.16
C PHE A 37 21.57 2.03 -10.28
N LEU A 38 21.40 1.92 -8.96
CA LEU A 38 22.50 1.63 -8.05
C LEU A 38 22.89 0.15 -8.19
N LYS A 39 24.19 -0.12 -8.40
CA LYS A 39 24.74 -1.48 -8.35
C LYS A 39 24.81 -1.95 -6.89
N LEU A 40 23.67 -2.34 -6.34
CA LEU A 40 23.55 -2.96 -5.04
C LEU A 40 23.63 -4.49 -5.17
N PRO A 41 24.04 -5.22 -4.12
CA PRO A 41 23.85 -6.67 -4.05
C PRO A 41 22.37 -7.03 -4.19
N ASP A 42 22.03 -8.10 -4.93
CA ASP A 42 20.64 -8.42 -5.30
C ASP A 42 19.67 -8.47 -4.12
N TRP A 43 20.07 -9.13 -3.02
CA TRP A 43 19.25 -9.25 -1.82
C TRP A 43 18.97 -7.88 -1.15
N LEU A 44 19.97 -6.99 -1.15
CA LEU A 44 19.85 -5.65 -0.58
C LEU A 44 19.01 -4.74 -1.48
N GLY A 45 19.17 -4.86 -2.79
CA GLY A 45 18.35 -4.16 -3.78
C GLY A 45 16.86 -4.51 -3.64
N ILE A 46 16.54 -5.80 -3.48
CA ILE A 46 15.17 -6.28 -3.25
C ILE A 46 14.61 -5.73 -1.94
N ALA A 47 15.37 -5.80 -0.84
CA ALA A 47 14.94 -5.30 0.47
C ALA A 47 14.64 -3.79 0.43
N VAL A 48 15.49 -3.00 -0.23
CA VAL A 48 15.29 -1.55 -0.41
C VAL A 48 14.05 -1.29 -1.27
N ALA A 49 13.91 -1.97 -2.40
CA ALA A 49 12.75 -1.81 -3.29
C ALA A 49 11.42 -2.12 -2.59
N LEU A 50 11.37 -3.23 -1.82
CA LEU A 50 10.19 -3.60 -1.04
C LEU A 50 9.89 -2.59 0.07
N THR A 51 10.90 -2.07 0.76
CA THR A 51 10.73 -1.05 1.81
C THR A 51 10.12 0.23 1.23
N ILE A 52 10.61 0.68 0.06
CA ILE A 52 10.05 1.85 -0.61
C ILE A 52 8.62 1.57 -1.09
N ALA A 53 8.36 0.38 -1.62
CA ALA A 53 7.03 -0.03 -2.08
C ALA A 53 6.00 -0.06 -0.93
N VAL A 54 6.35 -0.63 0.23
CA VAL A 54 5.49 -0.65 1.43
C VAL A 54 5.21 0.78 1.90
N THR A 55 6.25 1.60 2.00
CA THR A 55 6.10 3.02 2.39
C THR A 55 5.15 3.77 1.46
N LYS A 56 5.30 3.56 0.14
CA LYS A 56 4.41 4.12 -0.89
C LYS A 56 2.96 3.68 -0.67
N ALA A 57 2.75 2.38 -0.48
CA ALA A 57 1.42 1.80 -0.26
C ALA A 57 0.75 2.37 0.99
N THR A 58 1.49 2.50 2.11
CA THR A 58 0.97 3.10 3.34
C THR A 58 0.50 4.54 3.12
N ILE A 59 1.27 5.37 2.41
CA ILE A 59 0.89 6.75 2.09
C ILE A 59 -0.39 6.80 1.25
N VAL A 60 -0.52 5.91 0.26
CA VAL A 60 -1.71 5.82 -0.61
C VAL A 60 -2.95 5.45 0.21
N ILE A 61 -2.86 4.41 1.04
CA ILE A 61 -3.99 3.92 1.85
C ILE A 61 -4.43 5.01 2.85
N MET A 62 -3.48 5.67 3.50
CA MET A 62 -3.80 6.67 4.53
C MET A 62 -4.46 7.92 3.93
N ASN A 63 -3.97 8.39 2.77
CA ASN A 63 -4.36 9.70 2.22
C ASN A 63 -5.36 9.63 1.06
N PHE A 64 -5.20 8.71 0.11
CA PHE A 64 -6.09 8.62 -1.05
C PHE A 64 -7.32 7.77 -0.77
N MET A 65 -7.17 6.67 -0.04
CA MET A 65 -8.29 5.83 0.37
C MET A 65 -9.05 6.37 1.59
N HIS A 66 -8.63 7.53 2.14
CA HIS A 66 -9.21 8.15 3.34
C HIS A 66 -9.38 7.21 4.53
N VAL A 67 -8.57 6.14 4.61
CA VAL A 67 -8.71 5.16 5.70
C VAL A 67 -8.53 5.83 7.07
N ARG A 68 -7.69 6.86 7.15
CA ARG A 68 -7.50 7.69 8.36
C ARG A 68 -8.77 8.43 8.81
N PHE A 69 -9.61 8.85 7.88
CA PHE A 69 -10.83 9.63 8.17
C PHE A 69 -12.09 8.77 8.15
N SER A 70 -11.96 7.48 7.84
CA SER A 70 -13.06 6.55 7.74
C SER A 70 -13.46 6.00 9.11
N SER A 71 -14.60 5.32 9.16
CA SER A 71 -15.14 4.72 10.39
C SER A 71 -14.23 3.59 10.89
N LYS A 72 -14.31 3.29 12.21
CA LYS A 72 -13.55 2.19 12.83
C LYS A 72 -13.82 0.83 12.16
N LEU A 73 -15.00 0.66 11.56
CA LEU A 73 -15.37 -0.54 10.82
C LEU A 73 -14.51 -0.72 9.56
N ALA A 74 -14.27 0.35 8.79
CA ALA A 74 -13.40 0.29 7.61
C ALA A 74 -11.94 -0.04 8.00
N TRP A 75 -11.47 0.48 9.13
CA TRP A 75 -10.15 0.17 9.67
C TRP A 75 -10.00 -1.31 10.05
N LEU A 76 -11.06 -1.90 10.63
CA LEU A 76 -11.09 -3.32 10.96
C LEU A 76 -10.99 -4.20 9.71
N PHE A 77 -11.77 -3.90 8.66
CA PHE A 77 -11.72 -4.66 7.42
C PHE A 77 -10.39 -4.50 6.67
N ALA A 78 -9.81 -3.29 6.66
CA ALA A 78 -8.48 -3.07 6.09
C ALA A 78 -7.42 -3.91 6.82
N GLY A 79 -7.44 -3.91 8.16
CA GLY A 79 -6.55 -4.74 8.98
C GLY A 79 -6.77 -6.24 8.77
N ALA A 80 -8.03 -6.68 8.68
CA ALA A 80 -8.39 -8.07 8.43
C ALA A 80 -7.87 -8.55 7.06
N GLY A 81 -7.92 -7.70 6.03
CA GLY A 81 -7.36 -8.02 4.72
C GLY A 81 -5.85 -8.26 4.76
N PHE A 82 -5.09 -7.37 5.42
CA PHE A 82 -3.65 -7.56 5.60
C PHE A 82 -3.32 -8.78 6.47
N PHE A 83 -4.09 -9.01 7.54
CA PHE A 83 -3.95 -10.19 8.38
C PHE A 83 -4.12 -11.48 7.57
N TRP A 84 -5.16 -11.55 6.73
CA TRP A 84 -5.41 -12.70 5.88
C TRP A 84 -4.32 -12.91 4.83
N LEU A 85 -3.83 -11.81 4.23
CA LEU A 85 -2.73 -11.84 3.27
C LEU A 85 -1.46 -12.44 3.90
N ILE A 86 -1.12 -12.04 5.13
CA ILE A 86 0.05 -12.56 5.84
C ILE A 86 -0.07 -14.07 6.06
N ILE A 87 -1.25 -14.56 6.46
CA ILE A 87 -1.49 -16.00 6.63
C ILE A 87 -1.31 -16.74 5.30
N MET A 88 -1.87 -16.22 4.21
CA MET A 88 -1.73 -16.83 2.88
C MET A 88 -0.27 -16.89 2.44
N PHE A 89 0.50 -15.82 2.64
CA PHE A 89 1.92 -15.80 2.33
C PHE A 89 2.71 -16.77 3.21
N ALA A 90 2.44 -16.80 4.52
CA ALA A 90 3.11 -17.73 5.44
C ALA A 90 2.90 -19.18 5.01
N PHE A 91 1.66 -19.57 4.66
CA PHE A 91 1.37 -20.92 4.19
C PHE A 91 1.94 -21.20 2.80
N ALA A 92 1.89 -20.25 1.87
CA ALA A 92 2.51 -20.42 0.57
C ALA A 92 4.03 -20.66 0.69
N PHE A 93 4.75 -19.83 1.45
CA PHE A 93 6.18 -20.02 1.67
C PHE A 93 6.50 -21.30 2.43
N ALA A 94 5.69 -21.67 3.43
CA ALA A 94 5.85 -22.93 4.15
C ALA A 94 5.68 -24.14 3.24
N ASP A 95 4.70 -24.11 2.33
CA ASP A 95 4.48 -25.14 1.31
C ASP A 95 5.68 -25.26 0.36
N TYR A 96 6.16 -24.15 -0.21
CA TYR A 96 7.35 -24.17 -1.05
C TYR A 96 8.61 -24.67 -0.32
N ALA A 97 8.76 -24.33 0.96
CA ALA A 97 9.90 -24.79 1.76
C ALA A 97 9.83 -26.31 2.04
N SER A 98 8.65 -26.86 2.32
CA SER A 98 8.47 -28.27 2.66
C SER A 98 8.52 -29.22 1.46
N ARG A 99 8.33 -28.73 0.22
CA ARG A 99 8.48 -29.51 -1.03
C ARG A 99 9.87 -30.10 -1.27
N HIS A 100 10.92 -29.65 -0.58
CA HIS A 100 12.22 -30.31 -0.69
C HIS A 100 12.28 -31.63 0.09
N TRP A 101 11.28 -31.93 0.93
CA TRP A 101 11.24 -33.10 1.80
C TRP A 101 10.34 -34.22 1.27
N GLU A 102 9.70 -34.03 0.11
CA GLU A 102 8.90 -35.07 -0.53
C GLU A 102 9.83 -36.17 -1.10
N PRO A 103 9.56 -37.46 -0.78
CA PRO A 103 10.37 -38.59 -1.25
C PRO A 103 10.44 -38.72 -2.77
N VAL A 104 9.47 -38.14 -3.48
CA VAL A 104 9.39 -38.11 -4.94
C VAL A 104 9.21 -36.66 -5.35
N GLN A 105 10.23 -36.10 -5.99
CA GLN A 105 10.22 -34.71 -6.46
C GLN A 105 9.36 -34.62 -7.73
N GLY A 106 8.13 -34.10 -7.60
CA GLY A 106 7.25 -33.79 -8.73
C GLY A 106 6.26 -34.90 -9.11
N TRP A 107 5.01 -34.47 -9.33
CA TRP A 107 4.09 -35.04 -10.31
C TRP A 107 4.04 -34.10 -11.51
#